data_AF-A0AAE6QAQ8-F1
#
_entry.id   AF-A0AAE6QAQ8-F1
#
_cell.length_a   1.000
_cell.length_b   1.000
_cell.length_c   1.000
_cell.angle_alpha   90.00
_cell.angle_beta   90.00
_cell.angle_gamma   90.00
#
_symmetry.space_group_name_H-M   'P 1'
#
loop_
_entity.id
_entity.type
_entity.pdbx_description
1 polymer ?
#
loop_
_entity_poly.entity_id
_entity_poly.type
_entity_poly.pdbx_seq_one_letter_code
_entity_poly.pdbx_strand_id
1 'polypeptide(L)'
;MNKSRSCLLLGILCILFITAIAIFFSLMQQFHTDIPAIVTFNVVLFLLFLSIVITLIHLIMLDRGLSIEHVEKGVIDSPGQVAVFLPVSSREISKMDYRYNIVDLACNSILNQQDCVLTMKQNRGILPYRDLSIQLDSTQGFKLLYDIRNVDGIPSSGIYIVAKGNVQHLKSITEGCTDLKILCPVLKGKHLSLACKYVEFCDGISKYCFTKENFQEIVNKKVISSNGFEDTIYDVVAYKLLSLCPMTDLVNVENFQSTSEHYKMLLAFFSIFGSRGALGQGGLCERIHDPELEYKALCVETYILTSVTPQYDPESERKVFTMIQDTYFKCSCEVNDYNSLYENRYVGRCGEHISDLMRGRIRNERLYKYICAIASYSSIDSGMNNPTDMFIDELLHVENCAYAYDIVFSILTDDPKTVIPRLYYVNQELNDVLNLLLEGVGFYSNAILISAAREYIMQQCRPHMKLYCEREYLLDVGIIDRIVVSPSVGRNISVIHGIQVHDEHVQNACVS
;
A
#
# COMPACT_ATOMS: atom_id res chain seq x y z
N MET A 1 40.57 7.35 10.62
CA MET A 1 40.91 6.89 11.99
C MET A 1 39.61 6.87 12.79
N ASN A 2 39.33 5.87 13.64
CA ASN A 2 38.08 5.86 14.41
C ASN A 2 38.16 6.83 15.60
N LYS A 3 37.00 7.20 16.19
CA LYS A 3 36.89 8.19 17.28
C LYS A 3 37.90 7.93 18.41
N SER A 4 38.01 6.67 18.87
CA SER A 4 38.93 6.26 19.94
C SER A 4 40.41 6.51 19.59
N ARG A 5 40.87 6.12 18.39
CA ARG A 5 42.25 6.38 17.95
C ARG A 5 42.53 7.87 17.74
N SER A 6 41.53 8.65 17.29
CA SER A 6 41.65 10.11 17.15
C SER A 6 41.77 10.81 18.50
N CYS A 7 41.00 10.40 19.51
CA CYS A 7 41.16 10.89 20.88
C CYS A 7 42.55 10.56 21.43
N LEU A 8 43.04 9.33 21.22
CA LEU A 8 44.35 8.90 21.69
C LEU A 8 45.47 9.72 21.01
N LEU A 9 45.40 9.92 19.69
CA LEU A 9 46.36 10.75 18.95
C LEU A 9 46.34 12.21 19.45
N LEU A 10 45.15 12.78 19.65
CA LEU A 10 45.02 14.14 20.20
C LEU A 10 45.69 14.25 21.57
N GLY A 11 45.50 13.25 22.44
CA GLY A 11 46.18 13.16 23.74
C GLY A 11 47.71 13.14 23.60
N ILE A 12 48.25 12.29 22.72
CA ILE A 12 49.69 12.23 22.45
C ILE A 12 50.23 13.56 21.93
N LEU A 13 49.54 14.19 20.97
CA LEU A 13 49.95 15.46 20.39
C LEU A 13 49.96 16.59 21.43
N CYS A 14 48.96 16.66 22.30
CA CYS A 14 48.93 17.63 23.40
C CYS A 14 50.11 17.44 24.37
N ILE A 15 50.43 16.19 24.72
CA ILE A 15 51.58 15.89 25.58
C ILE A 15 52.89 16.33 24.89
N LEU A 16 53.09 15.98 23.62
CA LEU A 16 54.27 16.38 22.84
C LEU A 16 54.40 17.90 22.70
N PHE A 17 53.28 18.61 22.57
CA PHE A 17 53.27 20.06 22.50
C PHE A 17 53.68 20.71 23.83
N ILE A 18 53.16 20.20 24.95
CA ILE A 18 53.53 20.69 26.29
C ILE A 18 55.01 20.41 26.58
N THR A 19 55.52 19.22 26.24
CA THR A 19 56.94 18.89 26.44
C THR A 19 57.85 19.74 25.55
N ALA A 20 57.47 19.99 24.29
CA ALA A 20 58.22 20.87 23.39
C ALA A 20 58.30 22.31 23.94
N ILE A 21 57.21 22.84 24.50
CA ILE A 21 57.18 24.15 25.18
C ILE A 21 58.11 24.16 26.40
N ALA A 22 58.04 23.12 27.24
CA ALA A 22 58.89 23.03 28.43
C ALA A 22 60.38 22.95 28.08
N ILE A 23 60.73 22.18 27.04
CA ILE A 23 62.11 22.08 26.52
C ILE A 23 62.56 23.43 25.96
N PHE A 24 61.71 24.12 25.20
CA PHE A 24 62.01 25.45 24.67
C PHE A 24 62.34 26.43 25.80
N PHE A 25 61.51 26.53 26.84
CA PHE A 25 61.78 27.41 27.98
C PHE A 25 63.03 26.99 28.77
N SER A 26 63.29 25.69 28.91
CA SER A 26 64.49 25.19 29.61
C SER A 26 65.78 25.50 28.86
N LEU A 27 65.75 25.56 27.52
CA LEU A 27 66.94 25.80 26.68
C LEU A 27 67.05 27.25 26.20
N MET A 28 66.04 28.10 26.43
CA MET A 28 66.01 29.51 26.05
C MET A 28 67.25 30.30 26.53
N GLN A 29 67.80 29.96 27.70
CA GLN A 29 69.03 30.60 28.20
C GLN A 29 70.28 30.26 27.36
N GLN A 30 70.31 29.09 26.71
CA GLN A 30 71.45 28.65 25.88
C GLN A 30 71.35 29.15 24.44
N PHE A 31 70.14 29.40 23.93
CA PHE A 31 69.89 29.84 22.56
C PHE A 31 69.82 31.36 22.38
N HIS A 32 70.15 32.16 23.40
CA HIS A 32 69.92 33.60 23.43
C HIS A 32 70.53 34.40 22.26
N THR A 33 71.50 33.81 21.54
CA THR A 33 72.18 34.38 20.37
C THR A 33 72.02 33.57 19.07
N ASP A 34 71.35 32.42 19.09
CA ASP A 34 71.20 31.52 17.92
C ASP A 34 69.79 31.66 17.30
N ILE A 35 69.64 32.69 16.47
CA ILE A 35 68.39 33.03 15.77
C ILE A 35 67.86 31.84 14.93
N PRO A 36 68.70 31.11 14.14
CA PRO A 36 68.25 29.92 13.41
C PRO A 36 67.61 28.83 14.29
N ALA A 37 68.16 28.56 15.48
CA ALA A 37 67.60 27.57 16.40
C ALA A 37 66.22 27.98 16.91
N ILE A 38 66.05 29.25 17.29
CA ILE A 38 64.77 29.80 17.75
C ILE A 38 63.70 29.72 16.64
N VAL A 39 64.05 30.08 15.40
CA VAL A 39 63.12 29.98 14.26
C VAL A 39 62.70 28.53 14.02
N THR A 40 63.65 27.59 14.06
CA THR A 40 63.38 26.16 13.87
C THR A 40 62.43 25.62 14.94
N PHE A 41 62.64 25.96 16.21
CA PHE A 41 61.74 25.57 17.31
C PHE A 41 60.31 26.13 17.13
N ASN A 42 60.19 27.40 16.71
CA ASN A 42 58.88 28.00 16.44
C ASN A 42 58.15 27.33 15.27
N VAL A 43 58.86 26.93 14.21
CA VAL A 43 58.28 26.16 13.10
C VAL A 43 57.76 24.81 13.59
N VAL A 44 58.52 24.09 14.42
CA VAL A 44 58.08 22.81 14.99
C VAL A 44 56.85 22.98 15.89
N LEU A 45 56.84 23.99 16.77
CA LEU A 45 55.69 24.32 17.61
C LEU A 45 54.45 24.65 16.78
N PHE A 46 54.61 25.44 15.72
CA PHE A 46 53.53 25.79 14.80
C PHE A 46 52.97 24.53 14.10
N LEU A 47 53.82 23.63 13.61
CA LEU A 47 53.39 22.39 12.98
C LEU A 47 52.66 21.45 13.95
N LEU A 48 53.12 21.37 15.21
CA LEU A 48 52.45 20.60 16.25
C LEU A 48 51.08 21.20 16.60
N PHE A 49 51.00 22.52 16.76
CA PHE A 49 49.74 23.21 16.99
C PHE A 49 48.75 22.99 15.84
N LEU A 50 49.21 23.14 14.60
CA LEU A 50 48.39 22.89 13.41
C LEU A 50 47.89 21.43 13.38
N SER A 51 48.73 20.47 13.75
CA SER A 51 48.36 19.05 13.84
C SER A 51 47.29 18.80 14.92
N ILE A 52 47.37 19.47 16.07
CA ILE A 52 46.34 19.43 17.12
C ILE A 52 45.03 19.98 16.58
N VAL A 53 45.05 21.15 15.94
CA VAL A 53 43.84 21.79 15.38
C VAL A 53 43.19 20.90 14.32
N ILE A 54 43.97 20.33 13.39
CA ILE A 54 43.46 19.41 12.37
C ILE A 54 42.85 18.17 13.02
N THR A 55 43.50 17.58 14.02
CA THR A 55 42.99 16.40 14.73
C THR A 55 41.71 16.71 15.50
N LEU A 56 41.62 17.89 16.10
CA LEU A 56 40.42 18.36 16.80
C LEU A 56 39.24 18.58 15.82
N ILE A 57 39.49 19.23 14.69
CA ILE A 57 38.49 19.39 13.62
C ILE A 57 38.03 18.02 13.12
N HIS A 58 38.96 17.08 12.92
CA HIS A 58 38.63 15.72 12.51
C HIS A 58 37.73 15.02 13.52
N LEU A 59 37.97 15.20 14.83
CA LEU A 59 37.18 14.59 15.89
C LEU A 59 35.76 15.20 15.97
N ILE A 60 35.66 16.53 15.90
CA ILE A 60 34.37 17.25 15.85
C ILE A 60 33.57 16.78 14.64
N MET A 61 34.22 16.64 13.49
CA MET A 61 33.57 16.12 12.29
C MET A 61 33.13 14.68 12.51
N LEU A 62 33.97 13.78 13.00
CA LEU A 62 33.61 12.36 13.26
C LEU A 62 32.40 12.19 14.19
N ASP A 63 32.14 13.13 15.09
CA ASP A 63 31.01 13.07 16.02
C ASP A 63 29.67 13.48 15.39
N ARG A 64 29.69 14.13 14.21
CA ARG A 64 28.46 14.53 13.51
C ARG A 64 27.74 13.31 12.91
N GLY A 65 26.43 13.24 13.15
CA GLY A 65 25.53 12.23 12.59
C GLY A 65 24.89 11.33 13.65
N LEU A 66 24.20 10.30 13.20
CA LEU A 66 23.58 9.25 14.00
C LEU A 66 24.56 8.08 14.17
N SER A 67 24.78 7.63 15.39
CA SER A 67 25.62 6.46 15.65
C SER A 67 24.92 5.17 15.21
N ILE A 68 25.72 4.21 14.73
CA ILE A 68 25.26 2.86 14.44
C ILE A 68 25.63 1.98 15.63
N GLU A 69 24.64 1.38 16.26
CA GLU A 69 24.82 0.40 17.33
C GLU A 69 24.70 -1.02 16.77
N HIS A 70 25.55 -1.91 17.28
CA HIS A 70 25.48 -3.34 16.97
C HIS A 70 24.98 -4.04 18.22
N VAL A 71 23.80 -4.67 18.13
CA VAL A 71 23.22 -5.41 19.26
C VAL A 71 23.13 -6.89 18.90
N GLU A 72 23.86 -7.72 19.64
CA GLU A 72 23.60 -9.17 19.70
C GLU A 72 22.37 -9.40 20.60
N LYS A 73 21.18 -9.15 20.04
CA LYS A 73 19.85 -9.29 20.68
C LYS A 73 19.58 -8.50 22.00
N GLY A 74 18.34 -8.01 22.12
CA GLY A 74 17.65 -7.99 23.41
C GLY A 74 17.58 -6.70 24.23
N VAL A 75 18.07 -5.53 23.80
CA VAL A 75 17.86 -4.30 24.60
C VAL A 75 17.64 -3.08 23.71
N ILE A 76 16.37 -2.82 23.38
CA ILE A 76 15.93 -1.48 22.96
C ILE A 76 14.78 -1.10 23.90
N ASP A 77 15.04 -1.11 25.21
CA ASP A 77 14.02 -0.76 26.20
C ASP A 77 14.10 0.74 26.50
N SER A 78 13.09 1.48 26.06
CA SER A 78 12.79 2.82 26.55
C SER A 78 11.32 3.12 26.24
N PRO A 79 10.48 3.35 27.27
CA PRO A 79 9.08 3.72 27.05
C PRO A 79 8.99 5.01 26.22
N GLY A 80 8.13 5.02 25.20
CA GLY A 80 7.97 6.16 24.29
C GLY A 80 8.81 6.11 23.01
N GLN A 81 9.46 4.97 22.72
CA GLN A 81 10.17 4.74 21.46
C GLN A 81 9.39 3.81 20.52
N VAL A 82 9.56 4.03 19.23
CA VAL A 82 9.06 3.17 18.15
C VAL A 82 10.23 2.77 17.28
N ALA A 83 10.26 1.52 16.82
CA ALA A 83 11.28 1.04 15.90
C ALA A 83 10.67 0.71 14.54
N VAL A 84 11.36 1.08 13.47
CA VAL A 84 11.05 0.65 12.11
C VAL A 84 12.06 -0.40 11.70
N PHE A 85 11.59 -1.60 11.41
CA PHE A 85 12.42 -2.70 10.94
C PHE A 85 12.48 -2.73 9.41
N LEU A 86 13.71 -2.70 8.89
CA LEU A 86 14.05 -2.83 7.48
C LEU A 86 14.80 -4.15 7.27
N PRO A 87 14.22 -5.15 6.60
CA PRO A 87 14.88 -6.41 6.30
C PRO A 87 16.07 -6.17 5.35
N VAL A 88 17.23 -6.73 5.71
CA VAL A 88 18.46 -6.60 4.91
C VAL A 88 19.24 -7.91 5.02
N SER A 89 19.73 -8.44 3.90
CA SER A 89 20.58 -9.63 3.96
C SER A 89 21.88 -9.40 4.74
N SER A 90 22.40 -10.42 5.43
CA SER A 90 23.67 -10.33 6.15
C SER A 90 24.84 -9.87 5.25
N ARG A 91 24.79 -10.19 3.94
CA ARG A 91 25.78 -9.75 2.95
C ARG A 91 25.76 -8.23 2.77
N GLU A 92 24.57 -7.64 2.68
CA GLU A 92 24.40 -6.20 2.51
C GLU A 92 24.73 -5.44 3.80
N ILE A 93 24.36 -5.99 4.96
CA ILE A 93 24.75 -5.47 6.28
C ILE A 93 26.28 -5.39 6.41
N SER A 94 27.02 -6.40 5.92
CA SER A 94 28.48 -6.43 6.02
C SER A 94 29.20 -5.26 5.34
N LYS A 95 28.53 -4.54 4.42
CA LYS A 95 29.09 -3.36 3.75
C LYS A 95 29.16 -2.13 4.66
N MET A 96 28.32 -2.09 5.71
CA MET A 96 28.26 -0.99 6.67
C MET A 96 29.50 -0.98 7.57
N ASP A 97 30.12 0.18 7.74
CA ASP A 97 31.19 0.35 8.74
C ASP A 97 30.64 1.01 9.99
N TYR A 98 30.46 0.22 11.05
CA TYR A 98 29.85 0.64 12.32
C TYR A 98 30.66 1.69 13.08
N ARG A 99 31.90 1.99 12.65
CA ARG A 99 32.77 2.98 13.31
C ARG A 99 32.46 4.41 12.89
N TYR A 100 31.61 4.60 11.89
CA TYR A 100 31.27 5.90 11.32
C TYR A 100 29.78 6.20 11.49
N ASN A 101 29.48 7.44 11.86
CA ASN A 101 28.11 7.93 12.01
C ASN A 101 27.43 8.14 10.65
N ILE A 102 26.13 7.96 10.58
CA ILE A 102 25.28 8.23 9.41
C ILE A 102 24.83 9.68 9.45
N VAL A 103 25.11 10.45 8.41
CA VAL A 103 24.69 11.87 8.31
C VAL A 103 23.48 12.08 7.41
N ASP A 104 23.20 11.13 6.53
CA ASP A 104 22.09 11.17 5.58
C ASP A 104 21.60 9.75 5.27
N LEU A 105 20.28 9.60 5.13
CA LEU A 105 19.60 8.32 4.92
C LEU A 105 18.37 8.53 4.06
N ALA A 106 18.28 7.84 2.92
CA ALA A 106 17.10 7.87 2.06
C ALA A 106 16.85 6.48 1.45
N CYS A 107 15.61 5.98 1.46
CA CYS A 107 15.25 4.88 0.55
C CYS A 107 14.77 5.46 -0.77
N ASN A 108 15.41 5.07 -1.85
CA ASN A 108 14.86 5.25 -3.17
C ASN A 108 14.08 3.98 -3.48
N SER A 109 12.75 4.10 -3.49
CA SER A 109 11.88 3.10 -4.09
C SER A 109 11.67 3.52 -5.55
N ILE A 110 12.04 2.65 -6.48
CA ILE A 110 11.63 2.83 -7.88
C ILE A 110 10.18 2.37 -7.92
N LEU A 111 9.25 3.29 -8.19
CA LEU A 111 7.84 2.97 -8.44
C LEU A 111 7.78 1.77 -9.42
N ASN A 112 7.12 0.70 -8.99
CA ASN A 112 6.89 -0.57 -9.71
C ASN A 112 8.02 -1.62 -9.71
N GLN A 113 9.06 -1.52 -8.88
CA GLN A 113 10.03 -2.61 -8.69
C GLN A 113 10.22 -3.01 -7.22
N GLN A 114 10.48 -4.30 -6.99
CA GLN A 114 10.83 -4.92 -5.70
C GLN A 114 12.20 -4.45 -5.16
N ASP A 115 12.86 -3.51 -5.83
CA ASP A 115 14.19 -3.04 -5.49
C ASP A 115 14.12 -1.70 -4.70
N CYS A 116 13.95 -1.76 -3.37
CA CYS A 116 14.21 -0.58 -2.51
C CYS A 116 15.69 -0.54 -2.16
N VAL A 117 16.35 0.55 -2.53
CA VAL A 117 17.75 0.78 -2.19
C VAL A 117 17.81 1.81 -1.07
N LEU A 118 18.33 1.40 0.06
CA LEU A 118 18.64 2.29 1.17
C LEU A 118 20.02 2.93 0.93
N THR A 119 19.99 4.22 0.61
CA THR A 119 21.19 5.04 0.43
C THR A 119 21.58 5.69 1.76
N MET A 120 22.86 5.61 2.10
CA MET A 120 23.43 6.11 3.34
C MET A 120 24.71 6.88 3.08
N LYS A 121 24.89 7.98 3.81
CA LYS A 121 26.18 8.70 3.85
C LYS A 121 26.84 8.52 5.21
N GLN A 122 28.00 7.87 5.22
CA GLN A 122 28.79 7.69 6.44
C GLN A 122 29.90 8.75 6.54
N ASN A 123 30.00 9.35 7.72
CA ASN A 123 30.94 10.41 8.02
C ASN A 123 32.31 9.88 8.42
N ARG A 124 33.34 10.28 7.69
CA ARG A 124 34.73 9.87 7.89
C ARG A 124 35.62 10.99 8.44
N GLY A 125 35.02 11.99 9.09
CA GLY A 125 35.71 13.16 9.64
C GLY A 125 36.04 14.16 8.52
N ILE A 126 37.32 14.52 8.40
CA ILE A 126 37.83 15.40 7.33
C ILE A 126 37.85 14.70 5.96
N LEU A 127 37.83 13.36 5.93
CA LEU A 127 37.80 12.63 4.66
C LEU A 127 36.41 12.73 4.00
N PRO A 128 36.33 12.58 2.66
CA PRO A 128 35.06 12.54 1.96
C PRO A 128 34.10 11.52 2.58
N TYR A 129 32.82 11.87 2.58
CA TYR A 129 31.76 10.96 2.97
C TYR A 129 31.86 9.66 2.16
N ARG A 130 31.52 8.55 2.81
CA ARG A 130 31.32 7.29 2.12
C ARG A 130 29.85 7.13 1.81
N ASP A 131 29.51 7.19 0.53
CA ASP A 131 28.20 6.81 0.05
C ASP A 131 28.08 5.28 0.03
N LEU A 132 26.97 4.77 0.55
CA LEU A 132 26.66 3.36 0.63
C LEU A 132 25.24 3.13 0.11
N SER A 133 25.08 2.12 -0.73
CA SER A 133 23.78 1.66 -1.21
C SER A 133 23.56 0.23 -0.73
N ILE A 134 22.48 0.02 0.01
CA ILE A 134 22.10 -1.25 0.63
C ILE A 134 20.81 -1.72 -0.02
N GLN A 135 20.82 -2.92 -0.59
CA GLN A 135 19.60 -3.53 -1.10
C GLN A 135 18.74 -4.00 0.08
N LEU A 136 17.50 -3.51 0.17
CA LEU A 136 16.52 -4.01 1.14
C LEU A 136 15.85 -5.27 0.61
N ASP A 137 15.54 -6.20 1.50
CA ASP A 137 14.73 -7.37 1.16
C ASP A 137 13.25 -7.01 1.28
N SER A 138 12.67 -6.55 0.17
CA SER A 138 11.27 -6.12 0.11
C SER A 138 10.28 -7.25 0.31
N THR A 139 10.70 -8.52 0.14
CA THR A 139 9.79 -9.68 0.22
C THR A 139 9.23 -9.89 1.63
N GLN A 140 9.98 -9.48 2.65
CA GLN A 140 9.58 -9.62 4.05
C GLN A 140 8.76 -8.43 4.59
N GLY A 141 8.66 -7.35 3.81
CA GLY A 141 7.98 -6.11 4.17
C GLY A 141 8.65 -5.32 5.31
N PHE A 142 8.39 -4.02 5.37
CA PHE A 142 8.84 -3.17 6.48
C PHE A 142 7.84 -3.23 7.63
N LYS A 143 8.33 -3.25 8.87
CA LYS A 143 7.49 -3.41 10.07
C LYS A 143 7.66 -2.25 11.03
N LEU A 144 6.54 -1.74 11.57
CA LEU A 144 6.52 -0.78 12.66
C LEU A 144 6.34 -1.52 13.98
N LEU A 145 7.25 -1.29 14.93
CA LEU A 145 7.32 -2.00 16.20
C LEU A 145 7.10 -1.03 17.35
N TYR A 146 6.00 -1.23 18.06
CA TYR A 146 5.61 -0.44 19.24
C TYR A 146 6.12 -1.01 20.56
N ASP A 147 6.43 -2.29 20.59
CA ASP A 147 7.11 -2.95 21.70
C ASP A 147 8.37 -3.64 21.16
N ILE A 148 9.51 -3.09 21.53
CA ILE A 148 10.81 -3.52 21.01
C ILE A 148 11.36 -4.72 21.82
N ARG A 149 10.58 -5.25 22.77
CA ARG A 149 10.85 -6.52 23.46
C ARG A 149 10.45 -7.74 22.63
N ASN A 150 9.53 -7.58 21.66
CA ASN A 150 9.08 -8.65 20.76
C ASN A 150 9.97 -8.87 19.52
N VAL A 151 11.19 -8.33 19.52
CA VAL A 151 12.18 -8.52 18.43
C VAL A 151 12.60 -9.99 18.28
N ASP A 152 12.41 -10.82 19.31
CA ASP A 152 12.67 -12.27 19.23
C ASP A 152 11.78 -13.02 18.21
N GLY A 153 10.67 -12.42 17.76
CA GLY A 153 9.81 -12.95 16.70
C GLY A 153 10.22 -12.57 15.27
N ILE A 154 11.28 -11.78 15.08
CA ILE A 154 11.77 -11.38 13.74
C ILE A 154 13.02 -12.22 13.44
N PRO A 155 12.89 -13.32 12.66
CA PRO A 155 13.99 -14.25 12.44
C PRO A 155 15.09 -13.65 11.54
N SER A 156 14.85 -12.55 10.84
CA SER A 156 15.72 -12.05 9.78
C SER A 156 16.73 -10.98 10.23
N SER A 157 17.87 -10.98 9.53
CA SER A 157 18.84 -9.88 9.62
C SER A 157 18.22 -8.58 9.08
N GLY A 158 18.58 -7.45 9.68
CA GLY A 158 18.04 -6.17 9.26
C GLY A 158 18.53 -4.97 10.07
N ILE A 159 17.94 -3.82 9.76
CA ILE A 159 18.24 -2.52 10.35
C ILE A 159 17.00 -2.03 11.09
N TYR A 160 17.19 -1.61 12.34
CA TYR A 160 16.17 -0.94 13.15
C TYR A 160 16.47 0.55 13.20
N ILE A 161 15.52 1.37 12.78
CA ILE A 161 15.56 2.82 12.99
C ILE A 161 14.69 3.13 14.20
N VAL A 162 15.32 3.54 15.30
CA VAL A 162 14.63 3.81 16.56
C VAL A 162 14.36 5.31 16.66
N ALA A 163 13.09 5.67 16.78
CA ALA A 163 12.64 7.05 16.90
C ALA A 163 11.88 7.28 18.21
N LYS A 164 12.01 8.50 18.74
CA LYS A 164 11.23 9.04 19.86
C LYS A 164 10.08 9.85 19.29
N GLY A 165 8.86 9.49 19.67
CA GLY A 165 7.66 10.13 19.16
C GLY A 165 6.43 9.82 20.00
N ASN A 166 5.27 10.28 19.57
CA ASN A 166 4.01 10.00 20.25
C ASN A 166 3.50 8.60 19.83
N VAL A 167 3.90 7.58 20.60
CA VAL A 167 3.52 6.17 20.38
C VAL A 167 2.00 5.99 20.34
N GLN A 168 1.26 6.65 21.23
CA GLN A 168 -0.21 6.52 21.32
C GLN A 168 -0.89 7.09 20.07
N HIS A 169 -0.42 8.25 19.60
CA HIS A 169 -0.91 8.85 18.37
C HIS A 169 -0.62 7.96 17.16
N LEU A 170 0.59 7.43 17.05
CA LEU A 170 0.96 6.48 15.99
C LEU A 170 0.06 5.24 16.01
N LYS A 171 -0.12 4.60 17.16
CA LYS A 171 -1.03 3.46 17.32
C LYS A 171 -2.45 3.80 16.86
N SER A 172 -2.99 4.93 17.32
CA SER A 172 -4.34 5.36 16.95
C SER A 172 -4.54 5.57 15.44
N ILE A 173 -3.48 6.01 14.73
CA ILE A 173 -3.52 6.13 13.27
C ILE A 173 -3.45 4.75 12.63
N THR A 174 -2.47 3.92 13.03
CA THR A 174 -2.26 2.62 12.39
C THR A 174 -3.38 1.63 12.63
N GLU A 175 -4.01 1.65 13.81
CA GLU A 175 -5.18 0.82 14.14
C GLU A 175 -6.43 1.25 13.34
N GLY A 176 -6.49 2.51 12.90
CA GLY A 176 -7.56 3.02 12.05
C GLY A 176 -7.38 2.75 10.56
N CYS A 177 -6.22 2.22 10.14
CA CYS A 177 -5.91 1.95 8.74
C CYS A 177 -6.05 0.45 8.43
N THR A 178 -6.90 0.10 7.45
CA THR A 178 -6.95 -1.26 6.91
C THR A 178 -5.76 -1.52 5.99
N ASP A 179 -5.12 -2.68 6.13
CA ASP A 179 -3.99 -3.12 5.29
C ASP A 179 -2.85 -2.10 5.16
N LEU A 180 -2.49 -1.47 6.27
CA LEU A 180 -1.37 -0.54 6.32
C LEU A 180 -0.05 -1.23 5.93
N LYS A 181 0.50 -0.86 4.78
CA LYS A 181 1.80 -1.30 4.26
C LYS A 181 2.78 -0.13 4.30
N ILE A 182 3.94 -0.35 4.91
CA ILE A 182 5.01 0.65 4.94
C ILE A 182 5.82 0.52 3.65
N LEU A 183 5.78 1.55 2.80
CA LEU A 183 6.46 1.57 1.51
C LEU A 183 7.93 1.93 1.65
N CYS A 184 8.25 2.98 2.39
CA CYS A 184 9.64 3.36 2.66
C CYS A 184 9.79 4.33 3.84
N PRO A 185 10.96 4.33 4.50
CA PRO A 185 11.33 5.38 5.44
C PRO A 185 11.83 6.63 4.71
N VAL A 186 11.38 7.79 5.18
CA VAL A 186 11.76 9.13 4.70
C VAL A 186 12.44 9.88 5.82
N LEU A 187 13.69 10.29 5.62
CA LEU A 187 14.43 11.08 6.59
C LEU A 187 14.64 12.52 6.14
N LYS A 188 14.34 13.47 7.04
CA LYS A 188 14.69 14.89 6.87
C LYS A 188 15.47 15.34 8.10
N GLY A 189 16.80 15.34 8.00
CA GLY A 189 17.69 15.60 9.14
C GLY A 189 17.61 14.46 10.16
N LYS A 190 17.19 14.74 11.40
CA LYS A 190 16.93 13.70 12.42
C LYS A 190 15.47 13.25 12.46
N HIS A 191 14.60 13.79 11.60
CA HIS A 191 13.18 13.49 11.63
C HIS A 191 12.85 12.32 10.71
N LEU A 192 12.14 11.32 11.25
CA LEU A 192 11.70 10.12 10.56
C LEU A 192 10.21 10.18 10.27
N SER A 193 9.88 9.98 9.01
CA SER A 193 8.51 9.74 8.56
C SER A 193 8.47 8.46 7.72
N LEU A 194 7.31 7.86 7.58
CA LEU A 194 7.10 6.65 6.79
C LEU A 194 6.12 6.95 5.68
N ALA A 195 6.52 6.70 4.44
CA ALA A 195 5.55 6.61 3.37
C ALA A 195 4.80 5.28 3.54
N CYS A 196 3.50 5.37 3.76
CA CYS A 196 2.63 4.23 3.98
C CYS A 196 1.55 4.21 2.90
N LYS A 197 1.12 3.00 2.54
CA LYS A 197 -0.07 2.74 1.74
C LYS A 197 -1.11 2.08 2.63
N TYR A 198 -2.37 2.50 2.54
CA TYR A 198 -3.47 1.86 3.25
C TYR A 198 -4.75 1.90 2.41
N VAL A 199 -5.75 1.16 2.85
CA VAL A 199 -7.06 1.08 2.19
C VAL A 199 -8.07 1.93 2.94
N GLU A 200 -8.80 2.76 2.19
CA GLU A 200 -9.89 3.59 2.70
C GLU A 200 -11.21 3.21 2.04
N PHE A 201 -12.24 2.97 2.85
CA PHE A 201 -13.56 2.54 2.39
C PHE A 201 -14.54 3.71 2.22
N CYS A 202 -15.40 3.65 1.21
CA CYS A 202 -16.45 4.64 0.96
C CYS A 202 -17.71 4.31 1.77
N ASP A 203 -17.66 4.42 3.10
CA ASP A 203 -18.75 3.95 3.95
C ASP A 203 -19.14 4.88 5.11
N GLY A 204 -18.84 6.18 5.00
CA GLY A 204 -19.35 7.24 5.90
C GLY A 204 -18.80 7.20 7.33
N ILE A 205 -18.08 6.14 7.71
CA ILE A 205 -17.43 5.97 9.01
C ILE A 205 -15.91 6.15 8.86
N SER A 206 -15.36 6.09 7.63
CA SER A 206 -13.95 6.39 7.36
C SER A 206 -13.59 7.80 7.86
N LYS A 207 -12.41 7.92 8.51
CA LYS A 207 -11.96 9.18 9.11
C LYS A 207 -11.71 10.27 8.05
N TYR A 208 -11.42 9.89 6.81
CA TYR A 208 -11.36 10.79 5.67
C TYR A 208 -12.46 10.42 4.66
N CYS A 209 -13.12 11.44 4.13
CA CYS A 209 -14.16 11.25 3.12
C CYS A 209 -13.53 11.09 1.74
N PHE A 210 -14.16 10.29 0.88
CA PHE A 210 -13.80 10.24 -0.53
C PHE A 210 -13.82 11.64 -1.13
N THR A 211 -12.78 11.97 -1.90
CA THR A 211 -12.64 13.28 -2.55
C THR A 211 -13.15 13.21 -3.98
N LYS A 212 -13.27 14.37 -4.64
CA LYS A 212 -13.63 14.48 -6.06
C LYS A 212 -12.72 13.62 -6.94
N GLU A 213 -11.42 13.58 -6.63
CA GLU A 213 -10.43 12.80 -7.36
C GLU A 213 -10.69 11.29 -7.25
N ASN A 214 -11.17 10.80 -6.10
CA ASN A 214 -11.53 9.39 -5.96
C ASN A 214 -12.70 9.02 -6.87
N PHE A 215 -13.73 9.87 -6.89
CA PHE A 215 -14.87 9.66 -7.78
C PHE A 215 -14.50 9.82 -9.25
N GLN A 216 -13.47 10.62 -9.60
CA GLN A 216 -12.97 10.73 -10.97
C GLN A 216 -12.42 9.38 -11.47
N GLU A 217 -11.74 8.62 -10.62
CA GLU A 217 -11.29 7.26 -10.97
C GLU A 217 -12.48 6.31 -11.13
N ILE A 218 -13.46 6.40 -10.23
CA ILE A 218 -14.65 5.54 -10.23
C ILE A 218 -15.48 5.75 -11.48
N VAL A 219 -15.74 6.99 -11.91
CA VAL A 219 -16.58 7.24 -13.10
C VAL A 219 -15.97 6.67 -14.39
N ASN A 220 -14.66 6.46 -14.43
CA ASN A 220 -13.97 5.87 -15.59
C ASN A 220 -14.00 4.34 -15.62
N LYS A 221 -14.54 3.69 -14.58
CA LYS A 221 -14.63 2.22 -14.54
C LYS A 221 -15.66 1.71 -15.55
N LYS A 222 -15.34 0.58 -16.18
CA LYS A 222 -16.21 -0.08 -17.16
C LYS A 222 -17.48 -0.64 -16.52
N VAL A 223 -18.58 -0.62 -17.26
CA VAL A 223 -19.84 -1.26 -16.87
C VAL A 223 -20.13 -2.49 -17.74
N ILE A 224 -20.92 -3.42 -17.21
CA ILE A 224 -21.44 -4.55 -17.98
C ILE A 224 -22.42 -4.01 -19.01
N SER A 225 -21.99 -4.00 -20.27
CA SER A 225 -22.82 -3.52 -21.37
C SER A 225 -23.66 -4.64 -21.95
N SER A 226 -24.96 -4.40 -22.08
CA SER A 226 -25.88 -5.23 -22.85
C SER A 226 -25.84 -4.92 -24.36
N ASN A 227 -25.25 -3.78 -24.74
CA ASN A 227 -25.43 -3.18 -26.06
C ASN A 227 -24.17 -3.26 -26.95
N GLY A 228 -23.11 -3.94 -26.47
CA GLY A 228 -21.86 -4.15 -27.22
C GLY A 228 -20.89 -2.95 -27.23
N PHE A 229 -21.25 -1.83 -26.61
CA PHE A 229 -20.37 -0.68 -26.40
C PHE A 229 -19.64 -0.78 -25.05
N GLU A 230 -18.37 -0.37 -25.00
CA GLU A 230 -17.64 -0.23 -23.72
C GLU A 230 -18.07 1.04 -22.99
N ASP A 231 -19.23 0.99 -22.34
CA ASP A 231 -19.70 2.10 -21.51
C ASP A 231 -18.95 2.14 -20.17
N THR A 232 -18.90 3.33 -19.59
CA THR A 232 -18.34 3.61 -18.27
C THR A 232 -19.42 4.03 -17.29
N ILE A 233 -19.07 4.12 -16.01
CA ILE A 233 -19.98 4.65 -14.98
C ILE A 233 -20.35 6.11 -15.29
N TYR A 234 -19.41 6.89 -15.85
CA TYR A 234 -19.68 8.23 -16.34
C TYR A 234 -20.86 8.23 -17.30
N ASP A 235 -20.84 7.34 -18.30
CA ASP A 235 -21.86 7.28 -19.35
C ASP A 235 -23.25 6.97 -18.78
N VAL A 236 -23.34 5.99 -17.88
CA VAL A 236 -24.60 5.58 -17.24
C VAL A 236 -25.16 6.70 -16.36
N VAL A 237 -24.31 7.36 -15.58
CA VAL A 237 -24.73 8.47 -14.71
C VAL A 237 -25.11 9.71 -15.52
N ALA A 238 -24.30 10.07 -16.52
CA ALA A 238 -24.56 11.20 -17.41
C ALA A 238 -25.87 11.02 -18.17
N TYR A 239 -26.10 9.84 -18.76
CA TYR A 239 -27.36 9.50 -19.42
C TYR A 239 -28.54 9.70 -18.47
N LYS A 240 -28.46 9.11 -17.27
CA LYS A 240 -29.53 9.19 -16.28
C LYS A 240 -29.83 10.64 -15.86
N LEU A 241 -28.80 11.44 -15.60
CA LEU A 241 -28.98 12.86 -15.22
C LEU A 241 -29.58 13.68 -16.36
N LEU A 242 -29.11 13.49 -17.60
CA LEU A 242 -29.64 14.17 -18.78
C LEU A 242 -31.09 13.77 -19.07
N SER A 243 -31.43 12.49 -18.92
CA SER A 243 -32.81 12.00 -19.11
C SER A 243 -33.77 12.52 -18.04
N LEU A 244 -33.31 12.66 -16.79
CA LEU A 244 -34.14 13.16 -15.68
C LEU A 244 -34.32 14.69 -15.70
N CYS A 245 -33.42 15.43 -16.33
CA CYS A 245 -33.54 16.88 -16.45
C CYS A 245 -34.59 17.27 -17.50
N PRO A 246 -35.70 17.94 -17.13
CA PRO A 246 -36.70 18.36 -18.10
C PRO A 246 -36.18 19.55 -18.93
N MET A 247 -36.58 19.62 -20.20
CA MET A 247 -36.17 20.69 -21.12
C MET A 247 -36.58 22.09 -20.62
N THR A 248 -37.68 22.20 -19.88
CA THR A 248 -38.17 23.46 -19.29
C THR A 248 -37.14 24.14 -18.40
N ASP A 249 -36.25 23.36 -17.77
CA ASP A 249 -35.24 23.88 -16.85
C ASP A 249 -34.05 24.53 -17.58
N LEU A 250 -33.94 24.33 -18.89
CA LEU A 250 -32.79 24.74 -19.70
C LEU A 250 -33.08 25.93 -20.63
N VAL A 251 -34.35 26.31 -20.80
CA VAL A 251 -34.80 27.33 -21.76
C VAL A 251 -34.56 28.77 -21.27
N ASN A 252 -34.42 29.00 -19.96
CA ASN A 252 -34.27 30.35 -19.39
C ASN A 252 -32.93 30.55 -18.68
N VAL A 253 -31.89 30.82 -19.48
CA VAL A 253 -30.50 30.99 -19.00
C VAL A 253 -30.35 32.14 -17.99
N GLU A 254 -31.20 33.16 -18.06
CA GLU A 254 -31.13 34.33 -17.17
C GLU A 254 -31.86 34.14 -15.83
N ASN A 255 -32.69 33.10 -15.69
CA ASN A 255 -33.51 32.83 -14.50
C ASN A 255 -33.18 31.48 -13.82
N PHE A 256 -31.94 31.02 -13.93
CA PHE A 256 -31.45 29.80 -13.26
C PHE A 256 -31.50 29.85 -11.71
N GLN A 257 -31.98 30.94 -11.10
CA GLN A 257 -32.05 31.14 -9.66
C GLN A 257 -33.13 30.31 -8.93
N SER A 258 -33.96 29.52 -9.64
CA SER A 258 -34.97 28.61 -9.03
C SER A 258 -34.85 27.13 -9.43
N THR A 259 -33.67 26.73 -9.90
CA THR A 259 -33.41 25.45 -10.60
C THR A 259 -33.84 24.20 -9.84
N SER A 260 -34.46 23.28 -10.58
CA SER A 260 -34.84 21.95 -10.10
C SER A 260 -33.65 21.18 -9.55
N GLU A 261 -33.93 20.23 -8.65
CA GLU A 261 -32.90 19.34 -8.10
C GLU A 261 -32.12 18.60 -9.20
N HIS A 262 -32.80 18.14 -10.25
CA HIS A 262 -32.18 17.42 -11.36
C HIS A 262 -31.16 18.28 -12.12
N TYR A 263 -31.50 19.56 -12.38
CA TYR A 263 -30.56 20.48 -13.02
C TYR A 263 -29.35 20.75 -12.13
N LYS A 264 -29.54 20.97 -10.83
CA LYS A 264 -28.42 21.21 -9.90
C LYS A 264 -27.48 20.01 -9.81
N MET A 265 -28.02 18.79 -9.82
CA MET A 265 -27.22 17.57 -9.88
C MET A 265 -26.48 17.42 -11.21
N LEU A 266 -27.13 17.69 -12.34
CA LEU A 266 -26.50 17.64 -13.66
C LEU A 266 -25.36 18.67 -13.78
N LEU A 267 -25.60 19.89 -13.30
CA LEU A 267 -24.59 20.96 -13.23
C LEU A 267 -23.42 20.56 -12.32
N ALA A 268 -23.69 20.02 -11.14
CA ALA A 268 -22.65 19.56 -10.22
C ALA A 268 -21.80 18.44 -10.85
N PHE A 269 -22.44 17.47 -11.52
CA PHE A 269 -21.75 16.38 -12.20
C PHE A 269 -20.81 16.89 -13.30
N PHE A 270 -21.29 17.70 -14.25
CA PHE A 270 -20.42 18.22 -15.33
C PHE A 270 -19.41 19.26 -14.85
N SER A 271 -19.67 19.97 -13.75
CA SER A 271 -18.69 20.86 -13.15
C SER A 271 -17.51 20.10 -12.53
N ILE A 272 -17.75 18.89 -12.01
CA ILE A 272 -16.71 18.07 -11.37
C ILE A 272 -15.98 17.20 -12.41
N PHE A 273 -16.72 16.48 -13.25
CA PHE A 273 -16.16 15.46 -14.15
C PHE A 273 -15.97 15.95 -15.60
N GLY A 274 -16.44 17.15 -15.91
CA GLY A 274 -16.44 17.72 -17.26
C GLY A 274 -17.56 17.17 -18.15
N SER A 275 -17.79 17.82 -19.27
CA SER A 275 -18.76 17.46 -20.32
C SER A 275 -18.16 16.62 -21.45
N ARG A 276 -16.82 16.53 -21.53
CA ARG A 276 -16.11 15.90 -22.65
C ARG A 276 -16.48 14.44 -22.86
N GLY A 277 -16.78 13.69 -21.81
CA GLY A 277 -17.25 12.31 -21.95
C GLY A 277 -18.64 12.21 -22.60
N ALA A 278 -19.46 13.25 -22.48
CA ALA A 278 -20.79 13.29 -23.06
C ALA A 278 -20.81 13.87 -24.49
N LEU A 279 -20.08 14.97 -24.72
CA LEU A 279 -20.11 15.76 -25.95
C LEU A 279 -18.88 15.58 -26.87
N GLY A 280 -17.80 14.97 -26.36
CA GLY A 280 -16.58 14.75 -27.14
C GLY A 280 -16.74 13.67 -28.20
N GLN A 281 -15.77 13.59 -29.10
CA GLN A 281 -15.74 12.56 -30.14
C GLN A 281 -15.77 11.14 -29.53
N GLY A 282 -16.68 10.31 -30.01
CA GLY A 282 -16.98 8.99 -29.46
C GLY A 282 -17.69 9.01 -28.11
N GLY A 283 -18.13 10.18 -27.64
CA GLY A 283 -18.83 10.37 -26.37
C GLY A 283 -20.27 9.90 -26.37
N LEU A 284 -20.92 9.97 -25.20
CA LEU A 284 -22.27 9.45 -24.96
C LEU A 284 -23.29 9.88 -26.03
N CYS A 285 -23.37 11.18 -26.32
CA CYS A 285 -24.40 11.73 -27.21
C CYS A 285 -24.20 11.28 -28.66
N GLU A 286 -22.94 11.17 -29.10
CA GLU A 286 -22.61 10.64 -30.43
C GLU A 286 -22.98 9.16 -30.55
N ARG A 287 -22.78 8.35 -29.49
CA ARG A 287 -23.13 6.91 -29.53
C ARG A 287 -24.62 6.65 -29.49
N ILE A 288 -25.38 7.43 -28.71
CA ILE A 288 -26.82 7.24 -28.53
C ILE A 288 -27.64 7.86 -29.68
N HIS A 289 -27.11 8.90 -30.34
CA HIS A 289 -27.81 9.65 -31.39
C HIS A 289 -29.16 10.24 -30.94
N ASP A 290 -29.22 10.81 -29.72
CA ASP A 290 -30.39 11.50 -29.19
C ASP A 290 -30.17 13.03 -29.19
N PRO A 291 -30.82 13.78 -30.12
CA PRO A 291 -30.65 15.23 -30.23
C PRO A 291 -31.10 16.00 -28.99
N GLU A 292 -32.06 15.48 -28.21
CA GLU A 292 -32.53 16.14 -27.00
C GLU A 292 -31.46 16.06 -25.91
N LEU A 293 -30.87 14.88 -25.68
CA LEU A 293 -29.79 14.70 -24.69
C LEU A 293 -28.55 15.55 -25.04
N GLU A 294 -28.18 15.59 -26.33
CA GLU A 294 -27.08 16.41 -26.81
C GLU A 294 -27.33 17.90 -26.54
N TYR A 295 -28.53 18.40 -26.85
CA TYR A 295 -28.91 19.78 -26.58
C TYR A 295 -28.84 20.10 -25.08
N LYS A 296 -29.35 19.21 -24.21
CA LYS A 296 -29.28 19.39 -22.75
C LYS A 296 -27.84 19.50 -22.26
N ALA A 297 -26.96 18.63 -22.75
CA ALA A 297 -25.55 18.64 -22.39
C ALA A 297 -24.86 19.94 -22.86
N LEU A 298 -25.13 20.40 -24.09
CA LEU A 298 -24.61 21.66 -24.62
C LEU A 298 -25.06 22.88 -23.82
N CYS A 299 -26.33 22.92 -23.38
CA CYS A 299 -26.84 24.01 -22.54
C CYS A 299 -26.09 24.10 -21.21
N VAL A 300 -25.87 22.96 -20.55
CA VAL A 300 -25.14 22.93 -19.26
C VAL A 300 -23.67 23.28 -19.44
N GLU A 301 -23.01 22.76 -20.49
CA GLU A 301 -21.63 23.11 -20.80
C GLU A 301 -21.48 24.61 -21.08
N THR A 302 -22.37 25.18 -21.91
CA THR A 302 -22.39 26.61 -22.21
C THR A 302 -22.56 27.44 -20.94
N TYR A 303 -23.46 27.02 -20.04
CA TYR A 303 -23.64 27.68 -18.76
C TYR A 303 -22.37 27.62 -17.89
N ILE A 304 -21.72 26.46 -17.77
CA ILE A 304 -20.47 26.29 -17.02
C ILE A 304 -19.37 27.21 -17.58
N LEU A 305 -19.25 27.31 -18.91
CA LEU A 305 -18.21 28.11 -19.56
C LEU A 305 -18.45 29.63 -19.49
N THR A 306 -19.71 30.06 -19.41
CA THR A 306 -20.08 31.49 -19.42
C THR A 306 -20.34 32.07 -18.03
N SER A 307 -20.53 31.21 -17.01
CA SER A 307 -20.79 31.64 -15.64
C SER A 307 -19.53 32.17 -14.95
N VAL A 308 -19.57 33.42 -14.47
CA VAL A 308 -18.45 34.09 -13.77
C VAL A 308 -18.24 33.56 -12.34
N THR A 309 -19.27 32.96 -11.74
CA THR A 309 -19.20 32.33 -10.40
C THR A 309 -19.71 30.90 -10.47
N PRO A 310 -18.90 29.90 -10.07
CA PRO A 310 -19.39 28.53 -9.91
C PRO A 310 -20.48 28.50 -8.84
N GLN A 311 -21.69 28.07 -9.17
CA GLN A 311 -22.71 27.79 -8.17
C GLN A 311 -22.33 26.49 -7.45
N TYR A 312 -21.70 26.64 -6.29
CA TYR A 312 -21.36 25.50 -5.44
C TYR A 312 -22.59 25.06 -4.63
N ASP A 313 -23.07 23.84 -4.89
CA ASP A 313 -24.17 23.20 -4.16
C ASP A 313 -23.71 21.87 -3.54
N PRO A 314 -23.30 21.86 -2.26
CA PRO A 314 -22.83 20.67 -1.55
C PRO A 314 -23.85 19.54 -1.49
N GLU A 315 -25.15 19.86 -1.45
CA GLU A 315 -26.19 18.83 -1.37
C GLU A 315 -26.30 18.06 -2.69
N SER A 316 -26.30 18.78 -3.81
CA SER A 316 -26.31 18.17 -5.14
C SER A 316 -25.04 17.38 -5.41
N GLU A 317 -23.88 17.88 -4.99
CA GLU A 317 -22.60 17.14 -5.07
C GLU A 317 -22.69 15.79 -4.33
N ARG A 318 -23.21 15.79 -3.10
CA ARG A 318 -23.38 14.54 -2.32
C ARG A 318 -24.35 13.56 -2.99
N LYS A 319 -25.44 14.06 -3.58
CA LYS A 319 -26.39 13.22 -4.33
C LYS A 319 -25.76 12.62 -5.58
N VAL A 320 -24.93 13.38 -6.29
CA VAL A 320 -24.16 12.90 -7.44
C VAL A 320 -23.20 11.78 -7.03
N PHE A 321 -22.42 11.97 -5.97
CA PHE A 321 -21.51 10.92 -5.47
C PHE A 321 -22.27 9.65 -5.03
N THR A 322 -23.41 9.82 -4.37
CA THR A 322 -24.29 8.68 -4.01
C THR A 322 -24.78 7.95 -5.25
N MET A 323 -25.20 8.69 -6.29
CA MET A 323 -25.63 8.10 -7.56
C MET A 323 -24.49 7.35 -8.28
N ILE A 324 -23.26 7.88 -8.25
CA ILE A 324 -22.08 7.20 -8.80
C ILE A 324 -21.81 5.91 -8.01
N GLN A 325 -21.83 5.95 -6.69
CA GLN A 325 -21.63 4.78 -5.83
C GLN A 325 -22.68 3.69 -6.09
N ASP A 326 -23.96 4.06 -6.15
CA ASP A 326 -25.05 3.14 -6.48
C ASP A 326 -24.88 2.51 -7.87
N THR A 327 -24.46 3.32 -8.84
CA THR A 327 -24.26 2.87 -10.23
C THR A 327 -23.05 1.92 -10.33
N TYR A 328 -21.99 2.21 -9.59
CA TYR A 328 -20.82 1.35 -9.45
C TYR A 328 -21.22 -0.06 -8.98
N PHE A 329 -21.92 -0.18 -7.84
CA PHE A 329 -22.32 -1.50 -7.33
C PHE A 329 -23.33 -2.22 -8.22
N LYS A 330 -24.18 -1.48 -8.93
CA LYS A 330 -25.20 -2.09 -9.82
C LYS A 330 -24.62 -2.59 -11.15
N CYS A 331 -23.67 -1.86 -11.73
CA CYS A 331 -23.33 -2.06 -13.14
C CYS A 331 -21.83 -2.24 -13.43
N SER A 332 -20.91 -1.89 -12.51
CA SER A 332 -19.47 -2.02 -12.78
C SER A 332 -19.04 -3.46 -13.06
N CYS A 333 -18.16 -3.69 -14.05
CA CYS A 333 -17.59 -5.02 -14.27
C CYS A 333 -16.85 -5.55 -13.04
N GLU A 334 -16.13 -4.68 -12.32
CA GLU A 334 -15.31 -5.08 -11.16
C GLU A 334 -16.11 -5.75 -10.03
N VAL A 335 -17.40 -5.44 -9.92
CA VAL A 335 -18.29 -5.94 -8.86
C VAL A 335 -19.20 -7.05 -9.37
N ASN A 336 -19.48 -7.06 -10.67
CA ASN A 336 -20.65 -7.73 -11.24
C ASN A 336 -20.28 -8.76 -12.31
N ASP A 337 -19.08 -8.67 -12.88
CA ASP A 337 -18.57 -9.67 -13.83
C ASP A 337 -17.83 -10.75 -13.05
N TYR A 338 -18.24 -12.01 -13.27
CA TYR A 338 -17.54 -13.17 -12.73
C TYR A 338 -16.04 -13.12 -13.09
N ASN A 339 -15.70 -12.69 -14.31
CA ASN A 339 -14.31 -12.68 -14.76
C ASN A 339 -13.42 -11.69 -14.00
N SER A 340 -13.98 -10.76 -13.20
CA SER A 340 -13.24 -9.84 -12.34
C SER A 340 -13.04 -10.36 -10.91
N LEU A 341 -13.57 -11.53 -10.55
CA LEU A 341 -13.51 -12.04 -9.18
C LEU A 341 -12.08 -12.28 -8.68
N TYR A 342 -11.15 -12.62 -9.59
CA TYR A 342 -9.71 -12.77 -9.30
C TYR A 342 -9.04 -11.51 -8.75
N GLU A 343 -9.63 -10.32 -8.94
CA GLU A 343 -9.12 -9.07 -8.35
C GLU A 343 -9.16 -9.10 -6.81
N ASN A 344 -9.84 -10.10 -6.24
CA ASN A 344 -9.85 -10.42 -4.82
C ASN A 344 -10.16 -9.20 -3.93
N ARG A 345 -11.23 -8.50 -4.26
CA ARG A 345 -11.61 -7.23 -3.62
C ARG A 345 -11.87 -7.40 -2.12
N TYR A 346 -11.73 -6.29 -1.39
CA TYR A 346 -12.06 -6.24 0.03
C TYR A 346 -13.57 -6.43 0.27
N VAL A 347 -13.89 -7.21 1.30
CA VAL A 347 -15.25 -7.41 1.82
C VAL A 347 -15.45 -6.82 3.22
N GLY A 348 -14.37 -6.54 3.93
CA GLY A 348 -14.39 -6.03 5.30
C GLY A 348 -13.24 -5.09 5.63
N ARG A 349 -13.34 -4.43 6.79
CA ARG A 349 -12.33 -3.49 7.29
C ARG A 349 -11.17 -4.14 8.01
N CYS A 350 -11.31 -5.41 8.38
CA CYS A 350 -10.24 -6.15 9.03
C CYS A 350 -9.27 -6.75 8.00
N GLY A 351 -9.37 -6.34 6.72
CA GLY A 351 -8.53 -6.82 5.63
C GLY A 351 -9.08 -8.10 5.01
N GLU A 352 -10.34 -8.47 5.26
CA GLU A 352 -10.93 -9.64 4.63
C GLU A 352 -11.19 -9.39 3.15
N HIS A 353 -10.89 -10.40 2.34
CA HIS A 353 -11.09 -10.39 0.91
C HIS A 353 -12.15 -11.40 0.46
N ILE A 354 -12.54 -11.31 -0.81
CA ILE A 354 -13.42 -12.28 -1.45
C ILE A 354 -12.91 -13.72 -1.31
N SER A 355 -11.59 -13.93 -1.38
CA SER A 355 -10.97 -15.23 -1.13
C SER A 355 -11.32 -15.79 0.24
N ASP A 356 -11.36 -14.96 1.28
CA ASP A 356 -11.66 -15.41 2.64
C ASP A 356 -13.13 -15.81 2.76
N LEU A 357 -14.02 -15.03 2.16
CA LEU A 357 -15.44 -15.35 2.07
C LEU A 357 -15.66 -16.69 1.35
N MET A 358 -15.05 -16.86 0.17
CA MET A 358 -15.19 -18.08 -0.63
C MET A 358 -14.60 -19.30 0.09
N ARG A 359 -13.42 -19.19 0.69
CA ARG A 359 -12.81 -20.27 1.48
C ARG A 359 -13.67 -20.65 2.68
N GLY A 360 -14.22 -19.66 3.38
CA GLY A 360 -15.17 -19.89 4.47
C GLY A 360 -16.38 -20.70 4.01
N ARG A 361 -16.92 -20.41 2.82
CA ARG A 361 -18.04 -21.18 2.24
C ARG A 361 -17.62 -22.56 1.75
N ILE A 362 -16.47 -22.70 1.10
CA ILE A 362 -15.93 -24.02 0.69
C ILE A 362 -15.82 -24.96 1.90
N ARG A 363 -15.36 -24.46 3.05
CA ARG A 363 -15.25 -25.24 4.29
C ARG A 363 -16.59 -25.62 4.91
N ASN A 364 -17.52 -24.67 4.94
CA ASN A 364 -18.72 -24.77 5.77
C ASN A 364 -19.98 -25.19 5.01
N GLU A 365 -20.04 -24.94 3.69
CA GLU A 365 -21.20 -25.24 2.87
C GLU A 365 -20.95 -26.50 2.04
N ARG A 366 -21.77 -27.52 2.32
CA ARG A 366 -21.65 -28.86 1.70
C ARG A 366 -21.52 -28.82 0.17
N LEU A 367 -22.29 -27.96 -0.51
CA LEU A 367 -22.41 -27.95 -1.96
C LEU A 367 -21.46 -26.96 -2.67
N TYR A 368 -20.93 -25.96 -1.95
CA TYR A 368 -20.27 -24.81 -2.57
C TYR A 368 -19.00 -25.19 -3.35
N LYS A 369 -18.23 -26.16 -2.85
CA LYS A 369 -17.04 -26.70 -3.55
C LYS A 369 -17.34 -27.25 -4.95
N TYR A 370 -18.50 -27.90 -5.15
CA TYR A 370 -18.90 -28.41 -6.45
C TYR A 370 -19.37 -27.30 -7.38
N ILE A 371 -20.05 -26.28 -6.83
CA ILE A 371 -20.43 -25.09 -7.59
C ILE A 371 -19.19 -24.35 -8.08
N CYS A 372 -18.18 -24.19 -7.22
CA CYS A 372 -16.87 -23.64 -7.61
C CYS A 372 -16.21 -24.46 -8.72
N ALA A 373 -16.14 -25.79 -8.59
CA ALA A 373 -15.55 -26.66 -9.60
C ALA A 373 -16.31 -26.63 -10.95
N ILE A 374 -17.64 -26.50 -10.92
CA ILE A 374 -18.45 -26.29 -12.13
C ILE A 374 -18.11 -24.93 -12.76
N ALA A 375 -18.08 -23.86 -11.97
CA ALA A 375 -17.87 -22.50 -12.47
C ALA A 375 -16.48 -22.31 -13.11
N SER A 376 -15.45 -22.95 -12.56
CA SER A 376 -14.06 -22.89 -13.05
C SER A 376 -13.72 -23.91 -14.15
N TYR A 377 -14.68 -24.77 -14.53
CA TYR A 377 -14.44 -25.89 -15.45
C TYR A 377 -14.01 -25.48 -16.86
N SER A 378 -14.36 -24.28 -17.32
CA SER A 378 -14.04 -23.84 -18.69
C SER A 378 -12.54 -23.71 -19.00
N SER A 379 -11.70 -23.77 -17.96
CA SER A 379 -10.24 -23.71 -18.03
C SER A 379 -9.58 -25.02 -18.46
N ILE A 380 -10.26 -26.17 -18.41
CA ILE A 380 -9.63 -27.48 -18.58
C ILE A 380 -9.42 -27.87 -20.07
N ASP A 381 -10.26 -27.36 -21.00
CA ASP A 381 -10.21 -27.75 -22.43
C ASP A 381 -9.96 -26.60 -23.42
N SER A 382 -10.10 -25.33 -23.04
CA SER A 382 -10.11 -24.21 -24.01
C SER A 382 -8.75 -23.59 -24.31
N GLY A 383 -7.70 -23.90 -23.54
CA GLY A 383 -6.39 -23.25 -23.65
C GLY A 383 -6.39 -21.73 -23.36
N MET A 384 -7.53 -21.18 -22.93
CA MET A 384 -7.69 -19.79 -22.52
C MET A 384 -7.58 -19.72 -21.00
N ASN A 385 -6.46 -19.17 -20.52
CA ASN A 385 -6.23 -18.93 -19.10
C ASN A 385 -7.18 -17.83 -18.59
N ASN A 386 -8.36 -18.20 -18.09
CA ASN A 386 -9.21 -17.28 -17.34
C ASN A 386 -8.62 -17.08 -15.93
N PRO A 387 -8.21 -15.86 -15.55
CA PRO A 387 -7.62 -15.60 -14.23
C PRO A 387 -8.55 -15.96 -13.07
N THR A 388 -9.87 -15.80 -13.23
CA THR A 388 -10.85 -16.17 -12.19
C THR A 388 -10.97 -17.67 -12.01
N ASP A 389 -10.95 -18.43 -13.10
CA ASP A 389 -11.01 -19.89 -13.01
C ASP A 389 -9.75 -20.43 -12.30
N MET A 390 -8.56 -19.86 -12.58
CA MET A 390 -7.32 -20.18 -11.85
C MET A 390 -7.38 -19.76 -10.37
N PHE A 391 -7.89 -18.57 -10.08
CA PHE A 391 -8.08 -18.10 -8.72
C PHE A 391 -8.96 -19.07 -7.91
N ILE A 392 -10.09 -19.52 -8.46
CA ILE A 392 -10.98 -20.48 -7.80
C ILE A 392 -10.30 -21.85 -7.65
N ASP A 393 -9.55 -22.28 -8.66
CA ASP A 393 -8.78 -23.53 -8.62
C ASP A 393 -7.78 -23.52 -7.44
N GLU A 394 -7.03 -22.43 -7.27
CA GLU A 394 -6.12 -22.25 -6.14
C GLU A 394 -6.86 -22.33 -4.80
N LEU A 395 -8.04 -21.71 -4.67
CA LEU A 395 -8.84 -21.78 -3.45
C LEU A 395 -9.29 -23.21 -3.13
N LEU A 396 -9.71 -23.98 -4.14
CA LEU A 396 -10.10 -25.39 -3.96
C LEU A 396 -8.92 -26.24 -3.53
N HIS A 397 -7.72 -26.01 -4.08
CA HIS A 397 -6.51 -26.71 -3.68
C HIS A 397 -6.08 -26.37 -2.24
N VAL A 398 -6.07 -25.09 -1.88
CA VAL A 398 -5.74 -24.61 -0.52
C VAL A 398 -6.68 -25.24 0.52
N GLU A 399 -7.95 -25.46 0.17
CA GLU A 399 -8.95 -26.08 1.03
C GLU A 399 -9.07 -27.61 0.89
N ASN A 400 -8.12 -28.26 0.21
CA ASN A 400 -8.11 -29.71 -0.04
C ASN A 400 -9.41 -30.25 -0.68
N CYS A 401 -10.06 -29.44 -1.50
CA CYS A 401 -11.32 -29.74 -2.18
C CYS A 401 -11.17 -29.96 -3.69
N ALA A 402 -9.94 -30.10 -4.21
CA ALA A 402 -9.69 -30.31 -5.64
C ALA A 402 -10.35 -31.58 -6.22
N TYR A 403 -10.63 -32.60 -5.39
CA TYR A 403 -11.39 -33.79 -5.80
C TYR A 403 -12.81 -33.47 -6.30
N ALA A 404 -13.33 -32.27 -6.03
CA ALA A 404 -14.62 -31.83 -6.54
C ALA A 404 -14.68 -31.82 -8.07
N TYR A 405 -13.54 -31.58 -8.76
CA TYR A 405 -13.47 -31.65 -10.22
C TYR A 405 -13.77 -33.05 -10.76
N ASP A 406 -13.18 -34.10 -10.16
CA ASP A 406 -13.40 -35.49 -10.58
C ASP A 406 -14.89 -35.86 -10.46
N ILE A 407 -15.54 -35.36 -9.41
CA ILE A 407 -16.96 -35.63 -9.16
C ILE A 407 -17.84 -34.89 -10.17
N VAL A 408 -17.55 -33.61 -10.43
CA VAL A 408 -18.29 -32.77 -11.38
C VAL A 408 -18.07 -33.20 -12.84
N PHE A 409 -16.93 -33.80 -13.17
CA PHE A 409 -16.66 -34.35 -14.51
C PHE A 409 -17.76 -35.32 -14.97
N SER A 410 -18.37 -36.06 -14.03
CA SER A 410 -19.44 -37.02 -14.33
C SER A 410 -20.75 -36.43 -14.86
N ILE A 411 -20.94 -35.10 -14.76
CA ILE A 411 -22.16 -34.39 -15.18
C ILE A 411 -21.94 -33.42 -16.34
N LEU A 412 -20.72 -33.40 -16.88
CA LEU A 412 -20.30 -32.53 -17.98
C LEU A 412 -19.99 -33.35 -19.23
N THR A 413 -20.16 -32.75 -20.39
CA THR A 413 -19.88 -33.37 -21.71
C THR A 413 -18.67 -32.75 -22.41
N ASP A 414 -18.05 -33.48 -23.34
CA ASP A 414 -16.91 -32.97 -24.12
C ASP A 414 -17.28 -31.72 -24.96
N ASP A 415 -18.48 -31.71 -25.58
CA ASP A 415 -18.99 -30.53 -26.28
C ASP A 415 -19.86 -29.68 -25.34
N PRO A 416 -19.45 -28.44 -25.00
CA PRO A 416 -20.19 -27.58 -24.08
C PRO A 416 -21.55 -27.10 -24.59
N LYS A 417 -21.84 -27.27 -25.89
CA LYS A 417 -23.14 -26.92 -26.50
C LYS A 417 -24.11 -28.09 -26.54
N THR A 418 -23.66 -29.31 -26.25
CA THR A 418 -24.53 -30.48 -26.24
C THR A 418 -25.59 -30.33 -25.15
N VAL A 419 -26.86 -30.51 -25.54
CA VAL A 419 -28.00 -30.48 -24.62
C VAL A 419 -28.28 -31.90 -24.15
N ILE A 420 -28.20 -32.12 -22.84
CA ILE A 420 -28.44 -33.42 -22.21
C ILE A 420 -29.69 -33.38 -21.33
N PRO A 421 -30.42 -34.50 -21.22
CA PRO A 421 -31.51 -34.62 -20.26
C PRO A 421 -30.96 -34.58 -18.85
N ARG A 422 -31.72 -33.99 -17.94
CA ARG A 422 -31.39 -34.02 -16.53
C ARG A 422 -31.59 -35.43 -15.98
N LEU A 423 -30.50 -36.05 -15.52
CA LEU A 423 -30.49 -37.37 -14.93
C LEU A 423 -30.39 -37.29 -13.40
N TYR A 424 -30.81 -38.37 -12.73
CA TYR A 424 -30.53 -38.58 -11.31
C TYR A 424 -29.24 -39.39 -11.17
N TYR A 425 -28.27 -38.81 -10.48
CA TYR A 425 -26.96 -39.40 -10.24
C TYR A 425 -26.93 -40.14 -8.91
N VAL A 426 -26.04 -41.12 -8.77
CA VAL A 426 -25.85 -41.85 -7.50
C VAL A 426 -25.36 -40.92 -6.39
N ASN A 427 -24.55 -39.91 -6.75
CA ASN A 427 -24.09 -38.91 -5.82
C ASN A 427 -25.22 -37.90 -5.52
N GLN A 428 -25.73 -37.93 -4.29
CA GLN A 428 -26.79 -37.04 -3.84
C GLN A 428 -26.37 -35.57 -3.85
N GLU A 429 -25.10 -35.25 -3.54
CA GLU A 429 -24.62 -33.87 -3.55
C GLU A 429 -24.65 -33.27 -4.97
N LEU A 430 -24.38 -34.07 -6.00
CA LEU A 430 -24.51 -33.64 -7.40
C LEU A 430 -25.97 -33.36 -7.78
N ASN A 431 -26.90 -34.23 -7.35
CA ASN A 431 -28.33 -33.97 -7.57
C ASN A 431 -28.77 -32.69 -6.87
N ASP A 432 -28.29 -32.45 -5.65
CA ASP A 432 -28.60 -31.25 -4.87
C ASP A 432 -28.01 -29.98 -5.53
N VAL A 433 -26.80 -30.05 -6.07
CA VAL A 433 -26.19 -28.95 -6.85
C VAL A 433 -26.99 -28.69 -8.12
N LEU A 434 -27.37 -29.72 -8.88
CA LEU A 434 -28.21 -29.57 -10.07
C LEU A 434 -29.60 -29.03 -9.73
N ASN A 435 -30.18 -29.42 -8.59
CA ASN A 435 -31.44 -28.85 -8.09
C ASN A 435 -31.29 -27.36 -7.81
N LEU A 436 -30.20 -26.98 -7.15
CA LEU A 436 -29.93 -25.60 -6.76
C LEU A 436 -29.64 -24.69 -7.95
N LEU A 437 -28.89 -25.16 -8.95
CA LEU A 437 -28.46 -24.35 -10.09
C LEU A 437 -29.47 -24.34 -11.25
N LEU A 438 -30.24 -25.43 -11.41
CA LEU A 438 -31.09 -25.67 -12.58
C LEU A 438 -32.54 -26.02 -12.18
N GLU A 439 -33.07 -25.36 -11.14
CA GLU A 439 -34.43 -25.60 -10.65
C GLU A 439 -35.45 -25.54 -11.79
N GLY A 440 -36.27 -26.60 -11.94
CA GLY A 440 -37.30 -26.67 -12.99
C GLY A 440 -36.79 -26.89 -14.43
N VAL A 441 -35.47 -26.98 -14.65
CA VAL A 441 -34.87 -27.20 -15.96
C VAL A 441 -34.69 -28.70 -16.22
N GLY A 442 -35.40 -29.23 -17.22
CA GLY A 442 -35.35 -30.66 -17.60
C GLY A 442 -34.21 -31.04 -18.54
N PHE A 443 -33.60 -30.07 -19.23
CA PHE A 443 -32.50 -30.26 -20.16
C PHE A 443 -31.52 -29.11 -20.05
N TYR A 444 -30.22 -29.39 -20.07
CA TYR A 444 -29.20 -28.36 -19.94
C TYR A 444 -27.97 -28.69 -20.80
N SER A 445 -27.13 -27.68 -21.04
CA SER A 445 -25.78 -27.84 -21.59
C SER A 445 -24.75 -27.40 -20.57
N ASN A 446 -23.47 -27.77 -20.76
CA ASN A 446 -22.40 -27.28 -19.86
C ASN A 446 -22.38 -25.76 -19.80
N ALA A 447 -22.62 -25.06 -20.91
CA ALA A 447 -22.66 -23.59 -20.93
C ALA A 447 -23.73 -23.03 -19.97
N ILE A 448 -24.92 -23.63 -19.94
CA ILE A 448 -26.01 -23.22 -19.03
C ILE A 448 -25.62 -23.51 -17.58
N LEU A 449 -25.10 -24.71 -17.32
CA LEU A 449 -24.72 -25.14 -15.98
C LEU A 449 -23.57 -24.30 -15.40
N ILE A 450 -22.52 -24.04 -16.20
CA ILE A 450 -21.38 -23.18 -15.85
C ILE A 450 -21.87 -21.76 -15.59
N SER A 451 -22.72 -21.21 -16.46
CA SER A 451 -23.28 -19.86 -16.28
C SER A 451 -24.08 -19.74 -14.97
N ALA A 452 -24.94 -20.73 -14.67
CA ALA A 452 -25.70 -20.77 -13.43
C ALA A 452 -24.80 -20.85 -12.19
N ALA A 453 -23.72 -21.63 -12.25
CA ALA A 453 -22.74 -21.73 -11.16
C ALA A 453 -22.00 -20.41 -10.94
N ARG A 454 -21.58 -19.74 -12.02
CA ARG A 454 -20.91 -18.43 -11.97
C ARG A 454 -21.82 -17.35 -11.38
N GLU A 455 -23.08 -17.31 -11.82
CA GLU A 455 -24.08 -16.40 -11.29
C GLU A 455 -24.34 -16.68 -9.79
N TYR A 456 -24.43 -17.95 -9.39
CA TYR A 456 -24.59 -18.32 -7.98
C TYR A 456 -23.43 -17.78 -7.13
N ILE A 457 -22.17 -17.96 -7.57
CA ILE A 457 -21.00 -17.42 -6.87
C ILE A 457 -21.08 -15.90 -6.78
N MET A 458 -21.41 -15.22 -7.88
CA MET A 458 -21.53 -13.76 -7.89
C MET A 458 -22.63 -13.25 -6.96
N GLN A 459 -23.78 -13.93 -6.88
CA GLN A 459 -24.85 -13.58 -5.93
C GLN A 459 -24.40 -13.70 -4.47
N GLN A 460 -23.51 -14.65 -4.15
CA GLN A 460 -22.97 -14.78 -2.80
C GLN A 460 -21.84 -13.80 -2.50
N CYS A 461 -21.08 -13.34 -3.50
CA CYS A 461 -19.91 -12.48 -3.32
C CYS A 461 -20.23 -10.98 -3.39
N ARG A 462 -21.03 -10.57 -4.39
CA ARG A 462 -21.36 -9.17 -4.71
C ARG A 462 -21.89 -8.35 -3.53
N PRO A 463 -22.80 -8.86 -2.66
CA PRO A 463 -23.33 -8.06 -1.55
C PRO A 463 -22.28 -7.66 -0.50
N HIS A 464 -21.15 -8.38 -0.46
CA HIS A 464 -20.10 -8.15 0.53
C HIS A 464 -18.99 -7.23 0.03
N MET A 465 -18.83 -7.09 -1.29
CA MET A 465 -17.78 -6.24 -1.88
C MET A 465 -17.93 -4.79 -1.43
N LYS A 466 -16.81 -4.17 -1.07
CA LYS A 466 -16.77 -2.76 -0.67
C LYS A 466 -16.14 -1.89 -1.76
N LEU A 467 -16.58 -0.64 -1.82
CA LEU A 467 -15.91 0.40 -2.59
C LEU A 467 -14.78 0.97 -1.72
N TYR A 468 -13.57 0.97 -2.25
CA TYR A 468 -12.39 1.43 -1.55
C TYR A 468 -11.42 2.15 -2.49
N CYS A 469 -10.52 2.94 -1.91
CA CYS A 469 -9.38 3.53 -2.58
C CYS A 469 -8.11 3.18 -1.83
N GLU A 470 -7.02 3.06 -2.56
CA GLU A 470 -5.70 2.99 -1.96
C GLU A 470 -5.18 4.41 -1.71
N ARG A 471 -4.65 4.65 -0.51
CA ARG A 471 -4.15 5.94 -0.07
C ARG A 471 -2.69 5.85 0.25
N GLU A 472 -1.93 6.83 -0.21
CA GLU A 472 -0.58 7.07 0.26
C GLU A 472 -0.60 8.17 1.32
N TYR A 473 0.06 7.91 2.44
CA TYR A 473 0.13 8.83 3.57
C TYR A 473 1.53 8.83 4.16
N LEU A 474 2.04 10.03 4.45
CA LEU A 474 3.31 10.21 5.13
C LEU A 474 3.08 10.24 6.63
N LEU A 475 3.28 9.11 7.29
CA LEU A 475 3.13 8.96 8.73
C LEU A 475 4.34 9.54 9.46
N ASP A 476 4.10 10.52 10.34
CA ASP A 476 5.16 11.08 11.18
C ASP A 476 5.48 10.18 12.38
N VAL A 477 6.71 9.66 12.43
CA VAL A 477 7.19 8.81 13.52
C VAL A 477 7.89 9.62 14.61
N GLY A 478 8.53 10.74 14.26
CA GLY A 478 9.25 11.60 15.19
C GLY A 478 10.77 11.61 14.99
N ILE A 479 11.53 11.85 16.06
CA ILE A 479 12.97 12.13 15.99
C ILE A 479 13.77 10.84 16.18
N ILE A 480 14.69 10.53 15.26
CA ILE A 480 15.61 9.41 15.41
C ILE A 480 16.50 9.61 16.63
N ASP A 481 16.49 8.59 17.47
CA ASP A 481 17.40 8.44 18.59
C ASP A 481 18.66 7.70 18.14
N ARG A 482 18.50 6.53 17.49
CA ARG A 482 19.60 5.66 17.08
C ARG A 482 19.25 4.70 15.96
N ILE A 483 20.29 4.17 15.30
CA ILE A 483 20.17 3.11 14.28
C ILE A 483 20.85 1.86 14.82
N VAL A 484 20.13 0.73 14.82
CA VAL A 484 20.63 -0.56 15.32
C VAL A 484 20.68 -1.56 14.18
N VAL A 485 21.76 -2.34 14.08
CA VAL A 485 21.93 -3.37 13.04
C VAL A 485 21.98 -4.75 13.68
N SER A 486 21.22 -5.70 13.12
CA SER A 486 21.14 -7.09 13.58
C SER A 486 21.62 -8.08 12.49
N PRO A 487 22.74 -8.81 12.69
CA PRO A 487 23.39 -9.55 11.61
C PRO A 487 22.93 -11.00 11.36
N SER A 488 22.18 -11.72 12.22
CA SER A 488 21.78 -13.13 11.91
C SER A 488 20.68 -13.82 12.74
N VAL A 489 20.07 -14.83 12.09
CA VAL A 489 19.20 -15.94 12.56
C VAL A 489 19.97 -16.93 13.46
N GLY A 490 19.35 -17.33 14.59
CA GLY A 490 19.46 -18.62 15.29
C GLY A 490 20.83 -19.33 15.46
N ARG A 491 21.36 -19.33 16.69
CA ARG A 491 22.05 -20.52 17.22
C ARG A 491 21.01 -21.41 17.90
N ASN A 492 21.00 -22.68 17.49
CA ASN A 492 20.25 -23.80 18.09
C ASN A 492 20.17 -23.68 19.62
N ILE A 493 18.95 -23.62 20.16
CA ILE A 493 18.65 -24.19 21.46
C ILE A 493 17.73 -25.38 21.19
N SER A 494 18.30 -26.55 21.44
CA SER A 494 17.65 -27.84 21.54
C SER A 494 16.28 -27.77 22.21
N VAL A 495 15.30 -28.44 21.58
CA VAL A 495 14.17 -29.15 22.20
C VAL A 495 13.68 -28.55 23.52
N ILE A 496 12.62 -27.75 23.47
CA ILE A 496 11.63 -27.72 24.56
C ILE A 496 10.27 -27.90 23.92
N HIS A 497 9.73 -29.10 24.10
CA HIS A 497 8.32 -29.39 23.94
C HIS A 497 7.49 -28.51 24.87
N GLY A 498 6.37 -28.01 24.32
CA GLY A 498 5.24 -27.50 25.08
C GLY A 498 5.35 -26.02 25.41
N ILE A 499 4.51 -25.21 24.74
CA ILE A 499 3.67 -24.18 25.36
C ILE A 499 2.44 -24.03 24.45
N GLN A 500 1.28 -24.10 25.09
CA GLN A 500 -0.06 -24.00 24.50
C GLN A 500 -0.25 -22.63 23.82
N VAL A 501 -0.86 -22.67 22.64
CA VAL A 501 -1.51 -21.50 22.05
C VAL A 501 -2.74 -21.20 22.92
N HIS A 502 -2.69 -20.11 23.68
CA HIS A 502 -3.89 -19.46 24.18
C HIS A 502 -4.33 -18.46 23.11
N ASP A 503 -5.23 -18.93 22.24
CA ASP A 503 -6.21 -18.08 21.60
C ASP A 503 -7.14 -17.59 22.71
N GLU A 504 -7.09 -16.29 23.03
CA GLU A 504 -8.25 -15.59 23.56
C GLU A 504 -8.08 -14.06 23.48
N HIS A 505 -9.14 -13.41 22.99
CA HIS A 505 -9.44 -11.97 22.97
C HIS A 505 -8.91 -11.09 21.82
N VAL A 506 -9.47 -11.32 20.63
CA VAL A 506 -9.98 -10.22 19.79
C VAL A 506 -11.45 -10.50 19.51
N GLN A 507 -12.34 -10.08 20.43
CA GLN A 507 -13.78 -10.14 20.18
C GLN A 507 -14.59 -8.95 20.72
N ASN A 508 -13.95 -7.94 21.34
CA ASN A 508 -14.67 -6.78 21.87
C ASN A 508 -14.20 -5.47 21.22
N ALA A 509 -14.56 -5.30 19.95
CA ALA A 509 -14.65 -3.98 19.32
C ALA A 509 -15.70 -3.90 18.19
N CYS A 510 -16.42 -5.00 17.88
CA CYS A 510 -17.38 -5.05 16.77
C CYS A 510 -18.83 -5.21 17.24
N VAL A 511 -19.24 -4.40 18.22
CA VAL A 511 -20.66 -4.13 18.48
C VAL A 511 -20.84 -2.64 18.72
N SER A 512 -20.99 -1.89 17.62
CA SER A 512 -21.78 -0.67 17.54
C SER A 512 -21.94 -0.27 16.08
#